data_AF-A0A8X6JR77-F1
#
_entry.id   AF-A0A8X6JR77-F1
#
_cell.length_a   1.000
_cell.length_b   1.000
_cell.length_c   1.000
_cell.angle_alpha   90.00
_cell.angle_beta   90.00
_cell.angle_gamma   90.00
#
_symmetry.space_group_name_H-M   'P 1'
#
loop_
_entity.id
_entity.type
_entity.pdbx_description
1 polymer ?
#
loop_
_entity_poly.entity_id
_entity_poly.type
_entity_poly.pdbx_seq_one_letter_code
_entity_poly.pdbx_strand_id
1 'polypeptide(L)' 'MNNTCMFRFRFAFNLKNAETDANNYLHFNPRFDEGVVVRNSRQDEAWGDEEREGDMPFAPGQPFLITIIPTVDCYE' A
#
# COMPACT_ATOMS: atom_id res chain seq x y z
N MET A 1 15.39 -9.14 29.00
CA MET A 1 15.38 -9.91 27.75
C MET A 1 14.17 -9.46 26.96
N ASN A 2 14.29 -8.37 26.20
CA ASN A 2 13.15 -7.84 25.44
C ASN A 2 13.23 -8.37 24.02
N ASN A 3 12.69 -9.58 23.83
CA ASN A 3 12.35 -10.09 22.51
C ASN A 3 11.12 -9.34 21.99
N THR A 4 11.29 -8.08 21.60
CA THR A 4 10.31 -7.47 20.69
C THR A 4 10.65 -8.00 19.32
N CYS A 5 9.97 -9.08 18.93
CA CYS A 5 9.82 -9.44 17.52
C CYS A 5 9.41 -8.14 16.79
N MET A 6 10.28 -7.61 15.92
CA MET A 6 9.95 -6.49 15.04
C MET A 6 8.91 -6.99 14.04
N PHE A 7 7.66 -7.11 14.48
CA PHE A 7 6.54 -7.26 13.57
C PHE A 7 6.54 -5.99 12.72
N ARG A 8 6.95 -6.12 11.46
CA ARG A 8 6.73 -5.09 10.45
C ARG A 8 5.23 -4.94 10.31
N PHE A 9 4.65 -3.98 11.03
CA PHE A 9 3.24 -3.64 10.91
C PHE A 9 3.07 -2.94 9.57
N ARG A 10 2.54 -3.70 8.61
CA ARG A 10 2.24 -3.24 7.26
C ARG A 10 0.99 -3.97 6.81
N PHE A 11 0.19 -3.32 5.99
CA PHE A 11 -0.90 -3.94 5.24
C PHE A 11 -0.94 -3.33 3.85
N ALA A 12 -1.59 -3.98 2.90
CA ALA A 12 -1.69 -3.46 1.55
C ALA A 12 -3.10 -3.64 0.98
N PHE A 13 -3.55 -2.65 0.23
CA PHE A 13 -4.66 -2.78 -0.70
C PHE A 13 -4.09 -2.92 -2.10
N ASN A 14 -4.52 -3.96 -2.81
CA ASN A 14 -4.11 -4.20 -4.18
C ASN A 14 -5.34 -4.15 -5.08
N LEU A 15 -5.32 -3.30 -6.11
CA LEU A 15 -6.19 -3.43 -7.27
C LEU A 15 -5.40 -4.17 -8.35
N LYS A 16 -5.83 -5.38 -8.69
CA LYS A 16 -5.08 -6.30 -9.55
C LYS A 16 -5.98 -7.05 -10.52
N ASN A 17 -5.38 -7.62 -11.56
CA ASN A 17 -6.08 -8.54 -12.43
C ASN A 17 -6.49 -9.80 -11.63
N ALA A 18 -7.76 -10.21 -11.74
CA ALA A 18 -8.28 -11.37 -11.01
C ALA A 18 -7.75 -12.71 -11.56
N GLU A 19 -7.41 -12.76 -12.85
CA GLU A 19 -7.02 -14.00 -13.54
C GLU A 19 -5.52 -14.28 -13.43
N THR A 20 -4.70 -13.23 -13.33
CA THR A 20 -3.24 -13.34 -13.25
C THR A 20 -2.71 -12.43 -12.14
N ASP A 21 -1.84 -12.97 -11.28
CA ASP A 21 -1.19 -12.19 -10.22
C ASP A 21 0.00 -11.36 -10.73
N ALA A 22 0.13 -11.25 -12.05
CA ALA A 22 1.22 -10.57 -12.72
C ALA A 22 1.13 -9.04 -12.60
N ASN A 23 -0.09 -8.49 -12.58
CA ASN A 23 -0.34 -7.06 -12.68
C ASN A 23 -1.13 -6.49 -11.49
N ASN A 24 -0.53 -5.55 -10.78
CA ASN A 24 -1.18 -4.68 -9.79
C ASN A 24 -1.27 -3.28 -10.37
N TYR A 25 -2.49 -2.83 -10.69
CA TYR A 25 -2.74 -1.46 -11.14
C TYR A 25 -2.59 -0.44 -10.02
N LEU A 26 -2.84 -0.85 -8.78
CA LEU A 26 -2.57 -0.06 -7.58
C LEU A 26 -2.10 -0.98 -6.45
N HIS A 27 -0.95 -0.68 -5.88
CA HIS A 27 -0.48 -1.21 -4.60
C HIS A 27 -0.39 -0.06 -3.62
N PHE A 28 -1.31 -0.01 -2.66
CA PHE A 28 -1.32 1.00 -1.59
C PHE A 28 -0.90 0.34 -0.29
N ASN A 29 0.27 0.70 0.23
CA ASN A 29 0.92 -0.01 1.33
C ASN A 29 1.39 0.93 2.45
N PRO A 30 0.56 1.13 3.48
CA PRO A 30 0.97 1.80 4.71
C PRO A 30 2.04 0.98 5.43
N ARG A 31 3.18 1.62 5.71
CA ARG A 31 4.33 1.04 6.41
C ARG A 31 4.54 1.77 7.73
N PHE A 32 3.96 1.25 8.82
CA PHE A 32 4.00 1.90 10.13
C PHE A 32 5.43 2.06 10.68
N ASP A 33 6.33 1.14 10.30
CA ASP A 33 7.74 1.17 10.69
C ASP A 33 8.56 2.26 9.97
N GLU A 34 8.09 2.72 8.80
CA GLU A 34 8.71 3.79 8.02
C GLU A 34 7.97 5.13 8.18
N GLY A 35 6.74 5.12 8.72
CA GLY A 35 5.91 6.32 8.87
C GLY A 35 5.39 6.87 7.54
N VAL A 36 5.32 6.03 6.49
CA VAL A 36 4.94 6.42 5.13
C VAL A 36 3.90 5.47 4.55
N VAL A 37 3.15 5.98 3.58
CA VAL A 37 2.36 5.15 2.67
C VAL A 37 3.12 5.02 1.35
N VAL A 38 3.44 3.79 0.97
CA VAL A 38 4.04 3.52 -0.35
C VAL A 38 2.94 3.21 -1.35
N ARG A 39 2.93 3.92 -2.48
CA ARG A 39 2.13 3.57 -3.66
C ARG A 39 3.04 3.09 -4.78
N ASN A 40 2.60 2.09 -5.52
CA ASN A 40 3.31 1.58 -6.67
C ASN A 40 2.34 0.85 -7.62
N SER A 41 2.79 0.54 -8.82
CA SER A 41 2.17 -0.44 -9.73
C SER A 41 3.13 -1.60 -10.00
N ARG A 42 2.57 -2.77 -10.30
CA ARG A 42 3.33 -3.95 -10.72
C ARG A 42 2.86 -4.32 -12.12
N GLN A 43 3.78 -4.39 -13.08
CA GLN A 43 3.49 -4.77 -14.47
C GLN A 43 4.45 -5.87 -14.88
N ASP A 44 3.92 -6.94 -15.48
CA ASP A 44 4.70 -8.12 -15.90
C ASP A 44 5.61 -8.64 -14.78
N GLU A 45 5.02 -8.77 -13.58
CA GLU A 45 5.68 -9.21 -12.35
C GLU A 45 6.75 -8.28 -11.77
N ALA A 46 7.05 -7.15 -12.41
CA ALA A 46 8.03 -6.16 -11.97
C ALA A 46 7.36 -4.95 -11.30
N TRP A 47 7.95 -4.48 -10.20
CA TRP A 47 7.52 -3.24 -9.55
C TRP A 47 8.10 -2.03 -10.27
N GLY A 48 7.29 -0.97 -10.37
CA GLY A 48 7.76 0.34 -10.83
C GLY A 48 8.44 1.15 -9.72
N ASP A 49 8.55 2.45 -9.94
CA ASP A 49 9.07 3.40 -8.96
C ASP A 49 8.06 3.61 -7.82
N GLU A 50 8.55 3.68 -6.58
CA GLU A 50 7.71 3.92 -5.40
C GLU A 50 7.38 5.40 -5.24
N GLU A 51 6.10 5.73 -5.08
CA GLU A 51 5.63 7.04 -4.64
C GLU A 51 5.46 7.03 -3.11
N ARG A 52 6.09 7.98 -2.42
CA ARG A 52 6.23 7.96 -0.94
C ARG A 52 5.79 9.25 -0.26
N GLU A 53 5.39 10.25 -1.03
CA GLU A 53 5.03 11.58 -0.55
C GLU A 53 3.68 11.59 0.19
N GLY A 54 3.55 12.45 1.19
CA GLY A 54 2.33 12.61 1.96
C GLY A 54 2.41 12.01 3.37
N ASP A 55 1.35 12.19 4.13
CA ASP A 55 1.30 11.82 5.54
C ASP A 55 0.86 10.36 5.75
N MET A 56 1.06 9.85 6.97
CA MET A 56 0.54 8.56 7.42
C MET A 56 -0.86 8.75 8.05
N PRO A 57 -1.96 8.38 7.37
CA PRO A 57 -3.31 8.62 7.89
C PRO A 57 -3.80 7.50 8.83
N PHE A 58 -3.03 6.42 8.99
CA PHE A 58 -3.42 5.26 9.79
C PHE A 58 -2.73 5.26 11.16
N ALA A 59 -3.47 4.86 12.19
CA ALA A 59 -2.96 4.65 13.53
C ALA A 59 -3.23 3.20 13.98
N PRO A 60 -2.28 2.50 14.62
CA PRO A 60 -2.49 1.15 15.12
C PRO A 60 -3.69 1.07 16.07
N GLY A 61 -4.55 0.06 15.87
CA GLY A 61 -5.73 -0.18 16.70
C GLY A 61 -6.91 0.78 16.48
N GLN A 62 -6.81 1.72 15.52
CA GLN A 62 -7.91 2.60 15.15
C GLN A 62 -8.67 2.07 13.93
N PRO A 63 -10.01 2.13 13.91
CA PRO A 63 -10.77 1.86 12.71
C PRO A 63 -10.49 2.94 11.66
N PHE A 64 -10.58 2.56 10.39
CA PHE A 64 -10.43 3.48 9.28
C PHE A 64 -11.46 3.17 8.18
N LEU A 65 -11.75 4.16 7.35
CA LEU A 65 -12.51 4.01 6.11
C LEU A 65 -11.57 4.35 4.95
N ILE A 66 -11.55 3.50 3.93
CA ILE A 66 -10.88 3.78 2.67
C ILE A 66 -11.92 3.89 1.56
N THR A 67 -11.77 4.89 0.71
CA THR A 67 -12.51 5.05 -0.54
C THR A 67 -11.46 5.18 -1.64
N ILE A 68 -11.64 4.44 -2.73
CA ILE A 68 -10.76 4.51 -3.89
C ILE A 68 -11.65 4.88 -5.07
N ILE A 69 -11.38 6.04 -5.66
CA ILE A 69 -12.20 6.64 -6.72
C ILE A 69 -11.37 6.63 -8.01
N PRO A 70 -11.79 5.87 -9.04
CA PRO A 70 -11.13 5.97 -10.34
C PRO A 70 -11.47 7.31 -10.98
N THR A 71 -10.44 8.01 -11.46
CA THR A 71 -10.59 9.19 -12.33
C THR A 71 -10.20 8.84 -13.76
N VAL A 72 -10.05 9.84 -14.63
CA VAL A 72 -9.66 9.63 -16.03
C VAL A 72 -8.20 9.20 -16.15
N ASP A 73 -7.34 9.66 -15.23
CA ASP A 73 -5.88 9.53 -15.29
C ASP A 73 -5.26 8.90 -14.04
N CYS A 74 -5.98 8.78 -12.92
CA CYS A 74 -5.43 8.26 -11.68
C CYS A 74 -6.49 7.62 -10.75
N TYR A 75 -6.09 7.41 -9.49
CA TYR A 75 -6.97 7.03 -8.39
C TYR A 75 -6.89 8.11 -7.31
N GLU A 76 -8.05 8.54 -6.81
CA GLU A 76 -8.20 9.43 -5.66
C GLU A 76 -8.66 8.67 -4.40
#